data_AF-D3YZ87-F1
#
_entry.id   AF-D3YZ87-F1
#
_cell.length_a   1.000
_cell.length_b   1.000
_cell.length_c   1.000
_cell.angle_alpha   90.00
_cell.angle_beta   90.00
_cell.angle_gamma   90.00
#
_symmetry.space_group_name_H-M   'P 1'
#
loop_
_entity.id
_entity.type
_entity.pdbx_description
1 polymer ?
#
loop_
_entity_poly.entity_id
_entity_poly.type
_entity_poly.pdbx_seq_one_letter_code
_entity_poly.pdbx_strand_id
1 'polypeptide(L)'
;MPSSTEAATDECDDAELRCRVAVEELSPGGQPRKRQALRAAELSLGRNERRELMLRLQAPGPTGRPRCFPLRAVRLFTRFAATGRSTLRLPTDGVPGAGSVQLLLSDCPPERLRRFLRTLRLKLAVAPGPGPASARAQLLGPRP
;
A
#
# COMPACT_ATOMS: atom_id res chain seq x y z
N MET A 1 3.16 -0.14 -44.62
CA MET A 1 3.71 -0.38 -43.27
C MET A 1 3.06 0.61 -42.32
N PRO A 2 2.09 0.23 -41.48
CA PRO A 2 1.59 1.16 -40.47
C PRO A 2 2.49 1.07 -39.24
N SER A 3 3.20 2.17 -39.00
CA SER A 3 4.00 2.38 -37.80
C SER A 3 3.10 2.39 -36.57
N SER A 4 3.45 1.53 -35.61
CA SER A 4 2.93 1.53 -34.26
C SER A 4 2.94 2.94 -33.68
N THR A 5 1.76 3.50 -33.45
CA THR A 5 1.58 4.57 -32.47
C THR A 5 0.78 3.94 -31.35
N GLU A 6 1.48 3.18 -30.50
CA GLU A 6 0.99 2.86 -29.17
C GLU A 6 0.89 4.19 -28.44
N ALA A 7 -0.29 4.81 -28.53
CA ALA A 7 -0.71 5.83 -27.59
C ALA A 7 -0.69 5.15 -26.22
N ALA A 8 0.44 5.30 -25.52
CA ALA A 8 0.54 5.01 -24.12
C ALA A 8 -0.54 5.84 -23.43
N THR A 9 -1.66 5.18 -23.18
CA THR A 9 -2.69 5.61 -22.26
C THR A 9 -2.00 6.08 -20.99
N ASP A 10 -1.92 7.40 -20.78
CA ASP A 10 -1.81 8.01 -19.44
C ASP A 10 -3.16 7.85 -18.69
N GLU A 11 -3.96 6.84 -19.02
CA GLU A 11 -4.81 6.15 -18.05
C GLU A 11 -3.90 5.30 -17.17
N CYS A 12 -3.05 5.98 -16.38
CA CYS A 12 -2.56 5.39 -15.15
C CYS A 12 -3.81 5.25 -14.28
N ASP A 13 -4.39 4.04 -14.31
CA ASP A 13 -5.60 3.67 -13.59
C ASP A 13 -5.52 4.19 -12.15
N ASP A 14 -6.65 4.58 -11.55
CA ASP A 14 -6.66 5.06 -10.15
C ASP A 14 -6.10 3.99 -9.17
N ALA A 15 -5.95 2.74 -9.63
CA ALA A 15 -5.27 1.65 -8.96
C ALA A 15 -3.74 1.62 -9.13
N GLU A 16 -3.13 2.54 -9.88
CA GLU A 16 -1.71 2.57 -10.23
C GLU A 16 -1.08 3.92 -9.87
N LEU A 17 0.17 3.88 -9.39
CA LEU A 17 0.89 5.09 -8.99
C LEU A 17 2.40 4.89 -9.14
N ARG A 18 3.07 5.84 -9.82
CA ARG A 18 4.53 5.90 -9.89
C ARG A 18 5.06 6.92 -8.91
N CYS A 19 5.89 6.51 -7.93
CA CYS A 19 6.63 7.43 -7.09
C CYS A 19 7.78 6.78 -6.30
N ARG A 20 8.44 7.55 -5.43
CA ARG A 20 9.48 7.03 -4.56
C ARG A 20 8.86 6.25 -3.42
N VAL A 21 9.36 5.05 -3.17
CA VAL A 21 8.85 4.18 -2.12
C VAL A 21 10.00 3.67 -1.28
N ALA A 22 9.99 3.95 0.02
CA ALA A 22 10.85 3.30 0.98
C ALA A 22 10.10 2.16 1.67
N VAL A 23 10.59 0.94 1.51
CA VAL A 23 10.10 -0.26 2.19
C VAL A 23 10.90 -0.43 3.47
N GLU A 24 10.23 -0.40 4.61
CA GLU A 24 10.79 -0.58 5.95
C GLU A 24 10.22 -1.84 6.59
N GLU A 25 11.07 -2.77 6.99
CA GLU A 25 10.66 -3.93 7.78
C GLU A 25 10.87 -3.59 9.26
N LEU A 26 9.79 -3.48 10.01
CA LEU A 26 9.78 -3.19 11.43
C LEU A 26 9.75 -4.50 12.22
N SER A 27 10.59 -4.56 13.26
CA SER A 27 10.51 -5.58 14.32
C SER A 27 9.16 -5.49 15.05
N PRO A 28 8.76 -6.53 15.80
CA PRO A 28 7.61 -6.44 16.71
C PRO A 28 7.72 -5.31 17.73
N GLY A 29 8.95 -4.96 18.16
CA GLY A 29 9.22 -3.79 19.00
C GLY A 29 9.13 -2.43 18.29
N GLY A 30 8.70 -2.38 17.03
CA GLY A 30 8.59 -1.15 16.24
C GLY A 30 9.91 -0.61 15.67
N GLN A 31 11.02 -1.28 15.94
CA GLN A 31 12.34 -0.87 15.46
C GLN A 31 12.56 -1.27 13.99
N PRO A 32 12.99 -0.35 13.11
CA PRO A 32 13.31 -0.67 11.73
C PRO A 32 14.52 -1.59 11.65
N ARG A 33 14.31 -2.80 11.13
CA ARG A 33 15.39 -3.79 10.86
C ARG A 33 16.04 -3.58 9.52
N LYS A 34 15.22 -3.29 8.51
CA LYS A 34 15.68 -3.17 7.13
C LYS A 34 14.92 -2.07 6.42
N ARG A 35 15.64 -1.24 5.69
CA ARG A 35 15.08 -0.15 4.89
C ARG A 35 15.62 -0.24 3.49
N GLN A 36 14.72 -0.23 2.50
CA GLN A 36 15.05 -0.20 1.10
C GLN A 36 14.34 0.96 0.43
N ALA A 37 15.10 1.93 -0.07
CA ALA A 37 14.54 3.07 -0.80
C ALA A 37 14.56 2.82 -2.31
N LEU A 38 13.40 2.88 -2.94
CA LEU A 38 13.22 2.81 -4.39
C LEU A 38 12.96 4.21 -4.92
N ARG A 39 13.83 4.68 -5.83
CA ARG A 39 13.77 6.04 -6.39
C ARG A 39 12.66 6.25 -7.43
N ALA A 40 12.11 5.19 -8.00
CA ALA A 40 10.99 5.28 -8.94
C ALA A 40 10.26 3.93 -9.00
N ALA A 41 9.41 3.64 -8.02
CA ALA A 41 8.63 2.41 -8.00
C ALA A 41 7.24 2.62 -8.59
N GLU A 42 6.75 1.60 -9.28
CA GLU A 42 5.35 1.53 -9.73
C GLU A 42 4.56 0.70 -8.72
N LEU A 43 3.51 1.29 -8.18
CA LEU A 43 2.57 0.66 -7.28
C LEU A 43 1.31 0.32 -8.06
N SER A 44 0.82 -0.90 -7.97
CA SER A 44 -0.47 -1.28 -8.55
C SER A 44 -1.32 -2.10 -7.57
N LEU A 45 -2.63 -1.85 -7.55
CA LEU A 45 -3.59 -2.56 -6.71
C LEU A 45 -4.27 -3.68 -7.48
N GLY A 46 -3.97 -4.92 -7.08
CA GLY A 46 -4.59 -6.11 -7.64
C GLY A 46 -5.38 -6.91 -6.61
N ARG A 47 -6.02 -7.99 -7.06
CA ARG A 47 -6.55 -9.04 -6.18
C ARG A 47 -5.82 -10.35 -6.45
N ASN A 48 -5.63 -11.19 -5.42
CA ASN A 48 -5.16 -12.56 -5.62
C ASN A 48 -6.33 -13.49 -5.97
N GLU A 49 -6.01 -14.77 -6.20
CA GLU A 49 -7.00 -15.83 -6.49
C GLU A 49 -8.02 -16.01 -5.34
N ARG A 50 -7.63 -15.67 -4.11
CA ARG A 50 -8.48 -15.68 -2.91
C ARG A 50 -9.32 -14.40 -2.76
N ARG A 51 -9.39 -13.56 -3.80
CA ARG A 51 -10.07 -12.25 -3.83
C ARG A 51 -9.55 -11.24 -2.81
N GLU A 52 -8.35 -11.45 -2.28
CA GLU A 52 -7.71 -10.56 -1.32
C GLU A 52 -7.01 -9.42 -2.04
N LEU A 53 -7.11 -8.22 -1.48
CA LEU A 53 -6.45 -7.05 -2.04
C LEU A 53 -4.94 -7.12 -1.82
N MET A 54 -4.17 -6.97 -2.90
CA MET A 54 -2.71 -6.96 -2.88
C MET A 54 -2.17 -5.65 -3.47
N LEU A 55 -1.14 -5.11 -2.82
CA LEU A 55 -0.35 -4.01 -3.33
C LEU A 55 0.91 -4.58 -4.00
N ARG A 56 1.02 -4.41 -5.31
CA ARG A 56 2.20 -4.79 -6.08
C ARG A 56 3.13 -3.59 -6.16
N LEU A 57 4.37 -3.78 -5.80
CA LEU A 57 5.46 -2.81 -5.87
C LEU A 57 6.47 -3.33 -6.90
N GLN A 58 6.55 -2.65 -8.03
CA GLN A 58 7.50 -2.92 -9.09
C GLN A 58 8.65 -1.91 -9.00
N ALA A 59 9.87 -2.40 -8.82
CA ALA A 59 11.06 -1.56 -8.90
C ALA A 59 11.36 -1.24 -10.38
N PRO A 60 11.93 -0.06 -10.68
CA PRO A 60 12.28 0.31 -12.04
C PRO A 60 13.49 -0.52 -12.47
N GLY A 61 13.41 -1.17 -13.63
CA GLY A 61 14.51 -1.89 -14.25
C GLY A 61 14.21 -3.36 -14.61
N PRO A 62 15.01 -3.96 -15.53
CA PRO A 62 14.74 -5.27 -16.12
C PRO A 62 14.88 -6.45 -15.14
N THR A 63 15.53 -6.23 -13.99
CA THR A 63 15.74 -7.22 -12.92
C THR A 63 14.87 -6.97 -11.68
N GLY A 64 13.97 -5.98 -11.73
CA GLY A 64 13.07 -5.67 -10.63
C GLY A 64 12.04 -6.79 -10.47
N ARG A 65 12.20 -7.68 -9.50
CA ARG A 65 11.14 -8.65 -9.17
C ARG A 65 9.97 -7.89 -8.51
N PRO A 66 8.73 -8.02 -9.00
CA PRO A 66 7.57 -7.41 -8.36
C PRO A 66 7.42 -7.95 -6.94
N ARG A 67 7.22 -7.06 -5.98
CA ARG A 67 6.92 -7.41 -4.59
C ARG A 67 5.44 -7.21 -4.33
N CYS A 68 4.75 -8.29 -3.98
CA CYS A 68 3.33 -8.23 -3.65
C CYS A 68 3.16 -8.24 -2.13
N PHE A 69 2.41 -7.28 -1.62
CA PHE A 69 2.10 -7.14 -0.20
C PHE A 69 0.58 -7.29 0.03
N PRO A 70 0.13 -8.26 0.83
CA PRO A 70 -1.29 -8.43 1.13
C PRO A 70 -1.81 -7.33 2.06
N LEU A 71 -2.96 -6.74 1.75
CA LEU A 71 -3.49 -5.56 2.45
C LEU A 71 -4.52 -5.87 3.56
N ARG A 72 -4.57 -7.12 4.07
CA ARG A 72 -5.61 -7.62 5.00
C ARG A 72 -5.89 -6.74 6.22
N ALA A 73 -4.85 -6.14 6.79
CA ALA A 73 -4.96 -5.25 7.96
C ALA A 73 -4.06 -4.02 7.80
N VAL A 74 -3.98 -3.49 6.57
CA VAL A 74 -3.16 -2.31 6.30
C VAL A 74 -3.70 -1.09 7.03
N ARG A 75 -2.79 -0.33 7.65
CA ARG A 75 -3.07 1.00 8.21
C ARG A 75 -2.56 2.06 7.25
N LEU A 76 -3.45 2.96 6.86
CA LEU A 76 -3.17 4.04 5.91
C LEU A 76 -2.93 5.34 6.67
N PHE A 77 -1.78 5.97 6.44
CA PHE A 77 -1.44 7.28 6.98
C PHE A 77 -1.43 8.29 5.84
N THR A 78 -2.52 9.05 5.75
CA THR A 78 -2.76 9.99 4.65
C THR A 78 -2.58 11.45 5.05
N ARG A 79 -2.04 11.74 6.24
CA ARG A 79 -1.86 13.12 6.74
C ARG A 79 -1.01 13.98 5.80
N PHE A 80 -0.02 13.38 5.13
CA PHE A 80 0.86 14.09 4.21
C PHE A 80 0.49 13.91 2.74
N ALA A 81 -0.68 13.33 2.44
CA ALA A 81 -1.09 13.03 1.06
C ALA A 81 -1.21 14.31 0.23
N ALA A 82 -1.59 15.43 0.85
CA ALA A 82 -1.60 16.75 0.21
C ALA A 82 -0.21 17.22 -0.26
N THR A 83 0.86 16.75 0.38
CA THR A 83 2.25 17.04 0.03
C THR A 83 2.89 15.95 -0.85
N GLY A 84 2.10 15.00 -1.37
CA GLY A 84 2.62 13.90 -2.19
C GLY A 84 3.35 12.81 -1.40
N ARG A 85 3.08 12.72 -0.09
CA ARG A 85 3.69 11.73 0.80
C ARG A 85 2.61 10.92 1.52
N SER A 86 2.82 9.63 1.70
CA SER A 86 1.93 8.82 2.53
C SER A 86 2.67 7.64 3.11
N THR A 87 2.13 7.06 4.17
CA THR A 87 2.70 5.85 4.76
C THR A 87 1.65 4.77 4.82
N LEU A 88 2.00 3.55 4.44
CA LEU A 88 1.15 2.36 4.54
C LEU A 88 1.85 1.39 5.48
N ARG A 89 1.17 0.90 6.52
CA ARG A 89 1.74 -0.09 7.43
C ARG A 89 0.96 -1.39 7.33
N LEU A 90 1.64 -2.45 6.96
CA LEU A 90 1.11 -3.79 6.79
C LEU A 90 1.65 -4.69 7.90
N PRO A 91 0.80 -5.33 8.71
CA PRO A 91 1.27 -6.36 9.63
C PRO A 91 1.79 -7.57 8.84
N THR A 92 2.93 -8.11 9.26
CA THR A 92 3.52 -9.29 8.65
C THR A 92 2.95 -10.51 9.34
N ASP A 93 2.07 -11.23 8.66
CA ASP A 93 1.35 -12.39 9.20
C ASP A 93 0.41 -12.04 10.36
N GLY A 94 -0.77 -12.66 10.42
CA GLY A 94 -1.83 -12.31 11.39
C GLY A 94 -1.51 -12.66 12.85
N VAL A 95 -0.23 -12.86 13.18
CA VAL A 95 0.25 -13.31 14.47
C VAL A 95 0.62 -12.09 15.32
N PRO A 96 0.03 -11.93 16.52
CA PRO A 96 0.45 -10.89 17.45
C PRO A 96 1.91 -11.14 17.86
N GLY A 97 2.78 -10.16 17.62
CA GLY A 97 4.22 -10.28 17.88
C GLY A 97 5.08 -10.60 16.64
N ALA A 98 4.47 -10.73 15.46
CA ALA A 98 5.21 -10.67 14.21
C ALA A 98 5.48 -9.20 13.82
N GLY A 99 6.54 -8.97 13.05
CA GLY A 99 6.92 -7.63 12.59
C GLY A 99 5.84 -6.94 11.73
N SER A 100 6.15 -5.75 11.21
CA SER A 100 5.27 -5.08 10.25
C SER A 100 6.08 -4.44 9.13
N VAL A 101 5.58 -4.47 7.91
CA VAL A 101 6.18 -3.78 6.77
C VAL A 101 5.55 -2.40 6.66
N GLN A 102 6.36 -1.35 6.64
CA GLN A 102 5.96 0.03 6.44
C GLN A 102 6.46 0.52 5.08
N LEU A 103 5.54 0.97 4.22
CA LEU A 103 5.83 1.57 2.92
C LEU A 103 5.67 3.08 3.06
N LEU A 104 6.74 3.83 2.84
CA LEU A 104 6.71 5.28 2.82
C LEU A 104 6.77 5.73 1.38
N LEU A 105 5.69 6.32 0.92
CA LEU A 105 5.56 6.94 -0.38
C LEU A 105 6.02 8.39 -0.27
N SER A 106 6.90 8.82 -1.16
CA SER A 106 7.36 10.20 -1.27
C SER A 106 7.50 10.63 -2.72
N ASP A 107 7.52 11.95 -2.96
CA ASP A 107 7.61 12.51 -4.32
C ASP A 107 6.51 11.98 -5.26
N CYS A 108 5.30 11.70 -4.75
CA CYS A 108 4.16 11.28 -5.57
C CYS A 108 3.33 12.52 -5.99
N PRO A 109 2.70 12.51 -7.18
CA PRO A 109 1.77 13.57 -7.56
C PRO A 109 0.58 13.59 -6.57
N PRO A 110 0.32 14.70 -5.85
CA PRO A 110 -0.62 14.71 -4.73
C PRO A 110 -2.06 14.40 -5.14
N GLU A 111 -2.49 14.83 -6.34
CA GLU A 111 -3.79 14.49 -6.91
C GLU A 111 -3.93 12.98 -7.17
N ARG A 112 -2.93 12.36 -7.80
CA ARG A 112 -2.92 10.91 -8.08
C ARG A 112 -2.84 10.10 -6.79
N LEU A 113 -2.05 10.56 -5.82
CA LEU A 113 -1.94 9.92 -4.51
C LEU A 113 -3.26 9.97 -3.74
N ARG A 114 -3.96 11.11 -3.74
CA ARG A 114 -5.29 11.25 -3.10
C ARG A 114 -6.29 10.27 -3.69
N ARG A 115 -6.34 10.21 -5.01
CA ARG A 115 -7.15 9.28 -5.80
C ARG A 115 -6.84 7.82 -5.46
N PHE A 116 -5.58 7.41 -5.61
CA PHE A 116 -5.10 6.07 -5.26
C PHE A 116 -5.45 5.66 -3.83
N LEU A 117 -5.24 6.54 -2.85
CA LEU A 117 -5.58 6.27 -1.45
C LEU A 117 -7.09 6.15 -1.24
N ARG A 118 -7.91 6.93 -1.96
CA ARG A 118 -9.37 6.82 -1.92
C ARG A 118 -9.83 5.49 -2.52
N THR A 119 -9.30 5.12 -3.69
CA THR A 119 -9.58 3.84 -4.36
C THR A 119 -9.14 2.67 -3.50
N LEU A 120 -7.96 2.75 -2.87
CA LEU A 120 -7.48 1.77 -1.90
C LEU A 120 -8.44 1.61 -0.72
N ARG A 121 -8.90 2.73 -0.12
CA ARG A 121 -9.87 2.70 0.99
C ARG A 121 -11.20 2.06 0.59
N LEU A 122 -11.69 2.37 -0.61
CA LEU A 122 -12.91 1.75 -1.14
C LEU A 122 -12.70 0.25 -1.37
N LYS A 123 -11.60 -0.15 -2.01
CA LYS A 123 -11.24 -1.55 -2.24
C LYS A 123 -11.06 -2.34 -0.94
N LEU A 124 -10.58 -1.71 0.13
CA LEU A 124 -10.48 -2.30 1.47
C LEU A 124 -11.85 -2.42 2.14
N ALA A 125 -12.72 -1.42 2.02
CA ALA A 125 -14.07 -1.45 2.61
C ALA A 125 -14.96 -2.51 1.95
N VAL A 126 -14.75 -2.77 0.65
CA VAL A 126 -15.47 -3.80 -0.11
C VAL A 126 -14.86 -5.19 0.06
N ALA A 127 -13.63 -5.30 0.58
CA ALA A 127 -12.99 -6.60 0.80
C ALA A 127 -13.65 -7.33 1.99
N PRO A 128 -14.13 -8.57 1.82
CA PRO A 128 -14.58 -9.40 2.93
C PRO A 128 -13.34 -9.93 3.66
N GLY A 129 -12.82 -9.15 4.59
CA GLY A 129 -11.69 -9.50 5.45
C GLY A 129 -11.86 -8.81 6.81
N PRO A 130 -11.34 -9.41 7.90
CA PRO A 130 -11.68 -9.03 9.27
C PRO A 130 -11.36 -7.56 9.46
N GLY A 131 -12.41 -6.73 9.49
CA GLY A 131 -12.26 -5.31 9.71
C GLY A 131 -11.46 -5.12 10.99
N PRO A 132 -10.47 -4.21 11.02
CA PRO A 132 -9.90 -3.80 12.29
C PRO A 132 -11.09 -3.34 13.13
N ALA A 133 -11.34 -4.02 14.25
CA ALA A 133 -12.41 -3.68 15.16
C ALA A 133 -12.38 -2.17 15.35
N SER A 134 -13.40 -1.51 14.82
CA SER A 134 -13.59 -0.07 14.96
C SER A 134 -13.35 0.24 16.44
N ALA A 135 -12.64 1.32 16.73
CA ALA A 135 -12.27 1.76 18.09
C ALA A 135 -13.46 1.81 19.08
N ARG A 136 -14.69 1.69 18.58
CA ARG A 136 -15.92 1.48 19.35
C ARG A 136 -15.97 0.14 20.14
N ALA A 137 -15.26 -0.90 19.72
CA ALA A 137 -15.20 -2.18 20.44
C ALA A 137 -14.24 -2.15 21.65
N GLN A 138 -13.27 -1.23 21.69
CA GLN A 138 -12.37 -1.07 22.84
C GLN A 138 -12.96 -0.20 23.97
N LEU A 139 -14.17 0.33 23.78
CA LEU A 139 -14.88 1.14 24.77
C LEU A 139 -15.96 0.36 25.54
N LEU A 140 -16.09 -0.95 25.28
CA LEU A 140 -16.92 -1.87 26.06
C LEU A 140 -16.01 -2.86 26.80
N GLY A 141 -15.13 -2.33 27.66
CA GLY A 141 -14.59 -3.14 28.75
C GLY A 141 -15.72 -3.44 29.75
N PRO A 142 -15.83 -4.68 30.29
CA PRO A 142 -16.79 -4.97 31.33
C PRO A 142 -16.45 -4.12 32.54
N ARG A 143 -17.41 -3.32 33.01
CA ARG A 143 -17.28 -2.64 34.30
C ARG A 143 -17.36 -3.71 35.41
N PRO A 144 -16.46 -3.68 36.41
CA PRO A 144 -16.55 -4.54 37.59
C PRO A 144 -17.80 -4.25 38.42
#